data_AF-A0A0K2LB01-F1
#
_entry.id   AF-A0A0K2LB01-F1
#
_cell.length_a   1.000
_cell.length_b   1.000
_cell.length_c   1.000
_cell.angle_alpha   90.00
_cell.angle_beta   90.00
_cell.angle_gamma   90.00
#
_symmetry.space_group_name_H-M   'P 1'
#
loop_
_entity.id
_entity.type
_entity.pdbx_description
1 polymer ?
#
loop_
_entity_poly.entity_id
_entity_poly.type
_entity_poly.pdbx_seq_one_letter_code
_entity_poly.pdbx_strand_id
1 'polypeptide(L)' 'MDKLLPELTWIKTKDEKMGTIVCVQNKETNYLVEYVPHSQDPNDDVEFVVRKEDIVEYELP' A
#
# COMPACT_ATOMS: atom_id res chain seq x y z
N MET A 1 12.00 16.62 -5.63
CA MET A 1 10.70 16.25 -5.01
C MET A 1 10.49 14.78 -5.29
N ASP A 2 10.56 13.97 -4.25
CA ASP A 2 10.14 12.58 -4.33
C ASP A 2 8.67 12.52 -4.70
N LYS A 3 8.35 11.99 -5.89
CA LYS A 3 6.95 11.79 -6.30
C LYS A 3 6.32 10.74 -5.40
N LEU A 4 5.12 11.03 -4.90
CA LEU A 4 4.26 10.08 -4.17
C LEU A 4 3.61 9.14 -5.19
N LEU A 5 3.41 7.88 -4.81
CA LEU A 5 2.62 6.93 -5.59
C LEU A 5 1.13 7.31 -5.48
N PRO A 6 0.35 7.23 -6.58
CA PRO A 6 -1.07 7.52 -6.54
C PRO A 6 -1.86 6.43 -5.80
N GLU A 7 -3.09 6.74 -5.40
CA GLU A 7 -4.06 5.73 -4.97
C GLU A 7 -4.29 4.68 -6.07
N LEU A 8 -4.72 3.50 -5.67
CA LEU A 8 -4.90 2.31 -6.51
C LEU A 8 -3.62 1.73 -7.11
N THR A 9 -2.45 2.28 -6.79
CA THR A 9 -1.17 1.64 -7.11
C THR A 9 -1.05 0.32 -6.36
N TRP A 10 -0.78 -0.75 -7.09
CA TRP A 10 -0.48 -2.04 -6.50
C TRP A 10 0.99 -2.07 -6.06
N ILE A 11 1.26 -2.58 -4.86
CA ILE A 11 2.61 -2.58 -4.29
C ILE A 11 2.99 -3.93 -3.67
N LYS A 12 4.30 -4.18 -3.62
CA LYS A 12 4.92 -5.23 -2.80
C LYS A 12 5.94 -4.63 -1.86
N THR A 13 5.88 -4.99 -0.59
CA THR A 13 6.83 -4.51 0.43
C THR A 13 8.02 -5.47 0.59
N LYS A 14 9.09 -5.00 1.25
CA LYS A 14 10.26 -5.79 1.62
C LYS A 14 9.93 -7.03 2.48
N ASP A 15 8.82 -6.99 3.21
CA ASP A 15 8.33 -8.09 4.06
C ASP A 15 7.39 -9.04 3.28
N GLU A 16 7.42 -8.98 1.93
CA GLU A 16 6.59 -9.76 1.01
C GLU A 16 5.08 -9.55 1.15
N LYS A 17 4.64 -8.48 1.83
CA LYS A 17 3.23 -8.08 1.87
C LYS A 17 2.84 -7.42 0.56
N MET A 18 1.68 -7.79 0.05
CA MET A 18 1.10 -7.23 -1.16
C MET A 18 -0.19 -6.48 -0.82
N GLY A 19 -0.47 -5.43 -1.58
CA GLY A 19 -1.68 -4.66 -1.39
C GLY A 19 -1.81 -3.47 -2.32
N THR A 20 -2.91 -2.76 -2.19
CA THR A 20 -3.24 -1.59 -3.01
C THR A 20 -3.25 -0.34 -2.15
N ILE A 21 -2.64 0.75 -2.62
CA ILE A 21 -2.68 2.04 -1.91
C ILE A 21 -4.11 2.57 -1.94
N VAL A 22 -4.74 2.70 -0.76
CA VAL A 22 -6.08 3.28 -0.64
C VAL A 22 -6.05 4.75 -0.25
N CYS A 23 -4.97 5.22 0.40
CA CYS A 23 -4.81 6.62 0.76
C CYS A 23 -3.34 7.00 0.94
N VAL A 24 -2.98 8.22 0.54
CA VAL A 24 -1.66 8.82 0.79
C VAL A 24 -1.73 9.70 2.05
N GLN A 25 -1.06 9.30 3.14
CA GLN A 25 -1.09 10.04 4.41
C GLN A 25 0.13 10.96 4.54
N ASN A 26 -0.11 12.26 4.76
CA ASN A 26 0.95 13.28 4.76
C ASN A 26 1.52 13.63 6.13
N LYS A 27 2.76 13.18 6.34
CA LYS A 27 3.94 13.98 6.76
C LYS A 27 5.26 13.21 6.56
N GLU A 28 5.21 11.89 6.34
CA GLU A 28 6.39 11.01 6.28
C GLU A 28 6.42 10.03 5.09
N THR A 29 5.67 10.27 4.00
CA THR A 29 5.67 9.37 2.83
C THR A 29 5.07 7.99 3.16
N ASN A 30 4.01 7.98 3.99
CA ASN A 30 3.29 6.78 4.39
C ASN A 30 2.05 6.58 3.52
N TYR A 31 1.79 5.32 3.18
CA TYR A 31 0.63 4.87 2.43
C TYR A 31 -0.24 4.01 3.32
N LEU A 32 -1.55 4.23 3.32
CA LEU A 32 -2.50 3.26 3.80
C LEU A 32 -2.73 2.25 2.67
N VAL A 33 -2.53 0.98 2.97
CA VAL A 33 -2.53 -0.11 2.00
C VAL A 33 -3.51 -1.15 2.44
N GLU A 34 -4.38 -1.55 1.53
CA GLU A 34 -5.32 -2.64 1.71
C GLU A 34 -4.65 -3.95 1.28
N TYR A 35 -4.64 -4.95 2.15
CA TYR A 35 -3.95 -6.22 1.93
C TYR A 35 -4.59 -7.07 0.82
N VAL A 36 -3.75 -7.66 -0.04
CA VAL A 36 -4.14 -8.61 -1.10
C VAL A 36 -3.35 -9.92 -0.92
N PRO A 37 -4.00 -11.11 -0.94
CA PRO A 37 -5.40 -11.35 -1.27
C PRO A 37 -6.35 -10.87 -0.19
N HIS A 38 -7.41 -10.17 -0.60
CA HIS A 38 -8.52 -9.84 0.29
C HIS A 38 -9.01 -11.12 0.94
N SER A 39 -9.10 -11.09 2.26
CA SER A 39 -9.86 -12.09 2.98
C SER A 39 -11.24 -12.17 2.33
N GLN A 40 -11.73 -13.38 2.04
CA GLN A 40 -13.10 -13.54 1.55
C GLN A 40 -14.13 -13.20 2.65
N ASP A 41 -13.66 -12.87 3.86
CA ASP A 41 -14.47 -12.33 4.94
C ASP A 41 -14.58 -10.79 4.78
N PRO A 42 -15.77 -10.25 4.50
CA PRO A 42 -15.99 -8.81 4.34
C PRO A 42 -15.83 -8.01 5.64
N ASN A 43 -15.51 -8.66 6.77
CA ASN A 43 -15.19 -8.01 8.04
C ASN A 43 -13.67 -7.99 8.32
N ASP A 44 -12.86 -8.53 7.42
CA ASP A 44 -11.41 -8.69 7.55
C ASP A 44 -10.68 -7.85 6.49
N ASP A 45 -11.14 -6.61 6.31
CA ASP A 45 -10.42 -5.58 5.57
C ASP A 45 -9.16 -5.22 6.38
N VAL A 46 -8.09 -5.99 6.15
CA VAL A 46 -6.81 -5.76 6.82
C VAL A 46 -6.07 -4.64 6.11
N GLU A 47 -6.22 -3.44 6.65
CA GLU A 47 -5.40 -2.29 6.26
C GLU A 47 -4.09 -2.25 7.06
N PHE A 48 -3.02 -1.81 6.41
CA PHE A 48 -1.74 -1.56 7.07
C PHE A 48 -1.06 -0.32 6.50
N VAL A 49 -0.23 0.32 7.33
CA VAL A 49 0.54 1.48 6.92
C VAL A 49 1.90 1.02 6.40
N VAL A 50 2.26 1.51 5.22
CA VAL A 50 3.54 1.22 4.54
C VAL A 50 4.30 2.50 4.31
N ARG A 51 5.60 2.51 4.63
CA ARG A 51 6.47 3.63 4.26
C ARG A 51 6.94 3.49 2.82
N LYS A 52 7.15 4.59 2.11
CA LYS A 52 7.70 4.57 0.75
C LYS A 52 9.00 3.78 0.63
N GLU A 53 9.87 3.86 1.64
CA GLU A 53 11.16 3.14 1.68
C GLU A 53 11.02 1.62 1.78
N ASP A 54 9.86 1.12 2.21
CA ASP A 54 9.58 -0.30 2.35
C ASP A 54 9.01 -0.93 1.07
N ILE A 55 8.67 -0.11 0.05
CA ILE A 55 8.11 -0.56 -1.23
C ILE A 55 9.24 -0.96 -2.17
N VAL A 56 9.25 -2.23 -2.59
CA VAL A 56 10.29 -2.78 -3.48
C VAL A 56 9.82 -2.93 -4.92
N GLU A 57 8.52 -3.15 -5.13
CA GLU A 57 7.89 -3.26 -6.45
C GLU A 57 6.54 -2.52 -6.42
N TYR A 58 6.18 -1.90 -7.54
CA TYR A 58 4.87 -1.27 -7.70
C TYR A 58 4.41 -1.31 -9.16
N GLU A 59 3.09 -1.36 -9.34
CA GLU A 59 2.40 -1.22 -10.62
C GLU A 59 1.43 -0.05 -10.52
N LEU A 60 1.63 0.96 -11.38
CA LEU A 60 0.73 2.11 -11.45
C LEU A 60 -0.62 1.68 -12.05
N PRO A 61 -1.73 2.33 -11.66
CA PRO A 61 -3.06 2.05 -12.21
C PRO A 61 -3.19 2.39 -13.70
#